data_AF-A0AAD6V3F9-F1
#
_entry.id   AF-A0AAD6V3F9-F1
#
_cell.length_a   1.000
_cell.length_b   1.000
_cell.length_c   1.000
_cell.angle_alpha   90.00
_cell.angle_beta   90.00
_cell.angle_gamma   90.00
#
_symmetry.space_group_name_H-M   'P 1'
#
loop_
_entity.id
_entity.type
_entity.pdbx_description
1 polymer ?
#
loop_
_entity_poly.entity_id
_entity_poly.type
_entity_poly.pdbx_seq_one_letter_code
_entity_poly.pdbx_strand_id
1 'polypeptide(L)'
;MKGRKRGDSARIQSFILPFTLCVAGSFDSPSSSESSEALHSLLASLKPPVSQSAADDALNYLAQAPTNVLVTAEDAQEKVLKESIKLQLVCTREAEIDAEEEWWANDIEHSCFSVAWFLLQTLPSRLTRVLRTILDATRDRRLSFRPSLFSPYTCLFSLDAPFPAHASITTIYMVCSIWSAVFLPLHLTQEECRYNQRKLRDERAEQLGRLAQLRLATLSADAFPGQLVAHISNEPPVAQNNLGHVQHISSVLLPNHVAEHGAQIQQLRRPSWPVLLWPKLLLDRHPSRKLCIAILAWQPQQEIRWTHQKTVQRIERLLVSQPRVAHPAISNSLSAQTTGLLLISVKRLRAYAESSLPAGSLLREGFLEDVVDLEDLGMPREEKLLVVERMWRSWGGVLGWNSITGEAASGI
;
A
#
# COMPACT_ATOMS: atom_id res chain seq x y z
N MET A 1 16.93 -18.48 19.13
CA MET A 1 16.26 -17.96 17.93
C MET A 1 16.77 -18.73 16.73
N LYS A 2 16.00 -19.72 16.27
CA LYS A 2 16.35 -20.64 15.18
C LYS A 2 15.78 -20.03 13.88
N GLY A 3 16.61 -19.95 12.84
CA GLY A 3 16.36 -19.17 11.63
C GLY A 3 15.02 -19.44 10.95
N ARG A 4 14.18 -18.40 10.87
CA ARG A 4 13.04 -18.33 9.95
C ARG A 4 13.63 -18.11 8.54
N LYS A 5 13.69 -19.18 7.75
CA LYS A 5 14.25 -19.16 6.39
C LYS A 5 13.47 -18.14 5.54
N ARG A 6 14.21 -17.25 4.86
CA ARG A 6 13.76 -16.39 3.74
C ARG A 6 13.31 -17.27 2.55
N GLY A 7 12.22 -18.02 2.71
CA GLY A 7 11.65 -18.90 1.68
C GLY A 7 10.42 -18.33 0.97
N ASP A 8 9.83 -17.25 1.50
CA ASP A 8 8.47 -16.84 1.10
C ASP A 8 8.44 -15.92 -0.13
N SER A 9 9.57 -15.33 -0.52
CA SER A 9 9.60 -14.40 -1.66
C SER A 9 9.39 -15.07 -3.02
N ALA A 10 9.66 -16.39 -3.13
CA ALA A 10 9.44 -17.16 -4.36
C ALA A 10 7.97 -17.62 -4.53
N ARG A 11 7.17 -17.65 -3.46
CA ARG A 11 5.75 -18.08 -3.53
C ARG A 11 4.79 -16.96 -3.91
N ILE A 12 5.16 -15.71 -3.69
CA ILE A 12 4.33 -14.56 -4.10
C ILE A 12 4.33 -14.40 -5.63
N GLN A 13 5.37 -14.89 -6.33
CA GLN A 13 5.47 -14.80 -7.80
C GLN A 13 4.51 -15.74 -8.54
N SER A 14 4.03 -16.83 -7.92
CA SER A 14 3.05 -17.72 -8.57
C SER A 14 1.64 -17.13 -8.65
N PHE A 15 1.41 -15.94 -8.09
CA PHE A 15 0.11 -15.28 -8.04
C PHE A 15 -0.09 -14.17 -9.08
N ILE A 16 1.00 -13.71 -9.74
CA ILE A 16 0.92 -12.73 -10.83
C ILE A 16 0.72 -13.42 -12.19
N LEU A 17 0.79 -14.76 -12.28
CA LEU A 17 0.46 -15.50 -13.50
C LEU A 17 -0.74 -16.44 -13.28
N PRO A 18 -1.83 -16.28 -14.06
CA PRO A 18 -1.78 -16.41 -15.52
C PRO A 18 -2.06 -15.09 -16.24
N PHE A 19 -1.11 -14.16 -16.18
CA PHE A 19 -0.95 -13.09 -17.17
C PHE A 19 -0.13 -13.57 -18.38
N THR A 20 0.24 -14.86 -18.43
CA THR A 20 0.55 -15.54 -19.68
C THR A 20 -0.72 -15.62 -20.48
N LEU A 21 -1.08 -14.49 -21.11
CA LEU A 21 -1.70 -14.51 -22.43
C LEU A 21 -0.85 -15.49 -23.24
N CYS A 22 -1.33 -16.73 -23.39
CA CYS A 22 -0.83 -17.62 -24.42
C CYS A 22 -1.18 -16.96 -25.75
N VAL A 23 -0.37 -15.98 -26.15
CA VAL A 23 -0.21 -15.60 -27.55
C VAL A 23 0.63 -16.70 -28.19
N ALA A 24 0.12 -17.94 -28.14
CA ALA A 24 0.67 -19.06 -28.89
C ALA A 24 0.02 -19.04 -30.28
N GLY A 25 0.15 -17.92 -30.98
CA GLY A 25 -0.13 -17.82 -32.40
C GLY A 25 1.22 -17.81 -33.11
N SER A 26 1.59 -18.94 -33.71
CA SER A 26 2.75 -19.05 -34.58
C SER A 26 2.48 -18.23 -35.85
N PHE A 27 2.77 -16.93 -35.80
CA PHE A 27 2.74 -16.05 -36.97
C PHE A 27 4.18 -15.93 -37.50
N ASP A 28 4.55 -16.84 -38.40
CA ASP A 28 5.79 -16.75 -39.17
C ASP A 28 5.63 -15.69 -40.28
N SER A 29 5.75 -14.41 -39.92
CA SER A 29 5.87 -13.31 -40.88
C SER A 29 7.32 -12.81 -40.92
N PRO A 30 8.02 -12.88 -42.07
CA PRO A 30 9.47 -12.68 -42.17
C PRO A 30 9.94 -11.20 -42.27
N SER A 31 9.26 -10.25 -41.61
CA SER A 31 9.72 -8.86 -41.52
C SER A 31 9.51 -8.30 -40.11
N SER A 32 10.24 -8.84 -39.11
CA SER A 32 10.27 -8.22 -37.78
C SER A 32 10.90 -6.83 -37.90
N SER A 33 10.11 -5.80 -37.62
CA SER A 33 10.62 -4.45 -37.42
C SER A 33 11.57 -4.46 -36.22
N GLU A 34 12.70 -3.74 -36.32
CA GLU A 34 13.70 -3.60 -35.26
C GLU A 34 13.07 -3.14 -33.92
N SER A 35 11.93 -2.42 -33.96
CA SER A 35 11.16 -2.01 -32.77
C SER A 35 10.57 -3.18 -32.00
N SER A 36 10.08 -4.21 -32.69
CA SER A 36 9.50 -5.40 -32.06
C SER A 36 10.57 -6.19 -31.30
N GLU A 37 11.74 -6.38 -31.92
CA GLU A 37 12.89 -7.05 -31.28
C GLU A 37 13.39 -6.28 -30.06
N ALA A 38 13.42 -4.94 -30.13
CA ALA A 38 13.77 -4.11 -28.99
C ALA A 38 12.75 -4.23 -27.85
N LEU A 39 11.44 -4.28 -28.14
CA LEU A 39 10.40 -4.48 -27.13
C LEU A 39 10.45 -5.89 -26.51
N HIS A 40 10.74 -6.91 -27.31
CA HIS A 40 10.94 -8.28 -26.81
C HIS A 40 12.20 -8.39 -25.93
N SER A 41 13.29 -7.71 -26.31
CA SER A 41 14.51 -7.60 -25.48
C SER A 41 14.22 -6.88 -24.16
N LEU A 42 13.45 -5.80 -24.22
CA LEU A 42 13.03 -5.04 -23.04
C LEU A 42 12.15 -5.87 -22.12
N LEU A 43 11.18 -6.61 -22.67
CA LEU A 43 10.35 -7.56 -21.93
C LEU A 43 11.17 -8.69 -21.29
N ALA A 44 12.18 -9.21 -22.00
CA ALA A 44 13.11 -10.21 -21.45
C ALA A 44 13.99 -9.63 -20.32
N SER A 45 14.35 -8.34 -20.39
CA SER A 45 15.11 -7.65 -19.35
C SER A 45 14.29 -7.39 -18.08
N LEU A 46 12.97 -7.24 -18.21
CA LEU A 46 12.02 -7.03 -17.10
C LEU A 46 11.69 -8.31 -16.33
N LYS A 47 12.59 -9.30 -16.33
CA LYS A 47 12.41 -10.55 -15.57
C LYS A 47 12.57 -10.26 -14.07
N PRO A 48 11.61 -10.67 -13.22
CA PRO A 48 11.66 -10.33 -11.79
C PRO A 48 12.84 -11.04 -11.08
N PRO A 49 13.52 -10.37 -10.11
CA PRO A 49 13.23 -9.03 -9.57
C PRO A 49 13.74 -7.91 -10.48
N VAL A 50 12.84 -7.02 -10.91
CA VAL A 50 13.18 -5.86 -11.74
C VAL A 50 13.76 -4.77 -10.85
N SER A 51 14.93 -4.23 -11.20
CA SER A 51 15.47 -3.07 -10.50
C SER A 51 14.65 -1.83 -10.84
N GLN A 52 14.45 -0.93 -9.87
CA GLN A 52 13.70 0.31 -10.09
C GLN A 52 14.28 1.13 -11.26
N SER A 53 15.61 1.16 -11.40
CA SER A 53 16.26 1.82 -12.54
C SER A 53 15.89 1.19 -13.89
N ALA A 54 15.83 -0.15 -13.97
CA ALA A 54 15.45 -0.84 -15.21
C ALA A 54 13.98 -0.60 -15.56
N ALA A 55 13.11 -0.48 -14.55
CA ALA A 55 11.71 -0.09 -14.75
C ALA A 55 11.59 1.36 -15.26
N ASP A 56 12.36 2.29 -14.67
CA ASP A 56 12.39 3.69 -15.10
C ASP A 56 12.97 3.84 -16.52
N ASP A 57 14.04 3.09 -16.84
CA ASP A 57 14.64 3.05 -18.18
C ASP A 57 13.66 2.49 -19.21
N ALA A 58 12.91 1.43 -18.85
CA ALA A 58 11.87 0.86 -19.70
C ALA A 58 10.71 1.84 -19.95
N LEU A 59 10.26 2.55 -18.92
CA LEU A 59 9.23 3.60 -19.06
C LEU A 59 9.72 4.75 -19.94
N ASN A 60 10.97 5.18 -19.74
CA ASN A 60 11.58 6.24 -20.55
C ASN A 60 11.71 5.81 -22.02
N TYR A 61 12.10 4.56 -22.27
CA TYR A 61 12.16 3.99 -23.62
C TYR A 61 10.76 3.96 -24.28
N LEU A 62 9.73 3.51 -23.56
CA LEU A 62 8.36 3.51 -24.04
C LEU A 62 7.81 4.92 -24.31
N ALA A 63 8.23 5.92 -23.53
CA ALA A 63 7.85 7.31 -23.71
C ALA A 63 8.55 7.98 -24.90
N GLN A 64 9.78 7.54 -25.23
CA GLN A 64 10.58 8.09 -26.32
C GLN A 64 10.31 7.42 -27.69
N ALA A 65 9.72 6.23 -27.71
CA ALA A 65 9.41 5.52 -28.95
C ALA A 65 8.46 6.35 -29.85
N PRO A 66 8.89 6.78 -31.06
CA PRO A 66 8.10 7.67 -31.91
C PRO A 66 6.85 6.96 -32.44
N THR A 67 5.66 7.36 -31.98
CA THR A 67 4.34 6.82 -32.39
C THR A 67 3.83 7.36 -33.73
N ASN A 68 4.69 7.91 -34.59
CA ASN A 68 4.27 8.64 -35.80
C ASN A 68 4.05 7.75 -37.03
N VAL A 69 3.75 6.46 -36.87
CA VAL A 69 3.57 5.53 -37.99
C VAL A 69 2.10 5.22 -38.21
N LEU A 70 1.70 5.29 -39.49
CA LEU A 70 0.38 5.04 -40.03
C LEU A 70 -0.08 3.62 -39.65
N VAL A 71 -1.25 3.51 -38.99
CA VAL A 71 -1.79 2.26 -38.42
C VAL A 71 -1.92 1.15 -39.47
N THR A 72 -0.95 0.25 -39.52
CA THR A 72 -0.95 -1.04 -40.21
C THR A 72 -1.32 -2.16 -39.23
N ALA A 73 -1.64 -3.36 -39.74
CA ALA A 73 -1.99 -4.50 -38.89
C ALA A 73 -0.85 -4.93 -37.92
N GLU A 74 0.41 -4.62 -38.24
CA GLU A 74 1.56 -4.82 -37.33
C GLU A 74 1.48 -3.93 -36.08
N ASP A 75 0.82 -2.78 -36.16
CA ASP A 75 0.65 -1.87 -35.01
C ASP A 75 -0.28 -2.42 -33.93
N ALA A 76 -1.14 -3.39 -34.25
CA ALA A 76 -1.98 -4.06 -33.27
C ALA A 76 -1.12 -4.92 -32.32
N GLN A 77 -0.14 -5.65 -32.85
CA GLN A 77 0.77 -6.47 -32.05
C GLN A 77 1.69 -5.60 -31.19
N GLU A 78 2.26 -4.54 -31.77
CA GLU A 78 3.10 -3.60 -31.03
C GLU A 78 2.30 -2.93 -29.89
N LYS A 79 1.04 -2.56 -30.13
CA LYS A 79 0.16 -1.99 -29.11
C LYS A 79 -0.12 -2.97 -27.98
N VAL A 80 -0.45 -4.24 -28.30
CA VAL A 80 -0.66 -5.28 -27.28
C VAL A 80 0.62 -5.50 -26.46
N LEU A 81 1.79 -5.52 -27.11
CA LEU A 81 3.07 -5.70 -26.44
C LEU A 81 3.39 -4.52 -25.50
N LYS A 82 3.20 -3.28 -25.96
CA LYS A 82 3.36 -2.08 -25.13
C LYS A 82 2.43 -2.08 -23.93
N GLU A 83 1.16 -2.42 -24.11
CA GLU A 83 0.21 -2.53 -22.99
C GLU A 83 0.59 -3.65 -22.02
N SER A 84 1.09 -4.80 -22.52
CA SER A 84 1.58 -5.88 -21.65
C SER A 84 2.78 -5.47 -20.80
N ILE A 85 3.75 -4.74 -21.38
CA ILE A 85 4.93 -4.23 -20.67
C ILE A 85 4.51 -3.20 -19.61
N LYS A 86 3.57 -2.29 -19.95
CA LYS A 86 3.01 -1.33 -18.99
C LYS A 86 2.36 -2.06 -17.81
N LEU A 87 1.53 -3.07 -18.08
CA LEU A 87 0.89 -3.87 -17.03
C LEU A 87 1.92 -4.58 -16.15
N GLN A 88 2.97 -5.16 -16.74
CA GLN A 88 4.04 -5.82 -15.99
C GLN A 88 4.81 -4.83 -15.08
N LEU A 89 5.11 -3.63 -15.58
CA LEU A 89 5.74 -2.55 -14.79
C LEU A 89 4.84 -2.05 -13.66
N VAL A 90 3.52 -2.01 -13.88
CA VAL A 90 2.56 -1.70 -12.81
C VAL A 90 2.57 -2.81 -11.76
N CYS A 91 2.54 -4.08 -12.16
CA CYS A 91 2.61 -5.21 -11.23
C CYS A 91 3.92 -5.25 -10.40
N THR A 92 5.06 -4.90 -10.98
CA THR A 92 6.33 -4.84 -10.22
C THR A 92 6.33 -3.70 -9.22
N ARG A 93 5.81 -2.52 -9.61
CA ARG A 93 5.65 -1.38 -8.71
C ARG A 93 4.64 -1.68 -7.58
N GLU A 94 3.58 -2.42 -7.88
CA GLU A 94 2.64 -2.90 -6.88
C GLU A 94 3.34 -3.81 -5.86
N ALA A 95 4.24 -4.70 -6.28
CA ALA A 95 4.96 -5.55 -5.33
C ALA A 95 5.83 -4.75 -4.34
N GLU A 96 6.38 -3.60 -4.74
CA GLU A 96 7.07 -2.69 -3.82
C GLU A 96 6.11 -2.03 -2.83
N ILE A 97 4.96 -1.55 -3.33
CA ILE A 97 3.91 -0.96 -2.51
C ILE A 97 3.38 -2.01 -1.50
N ASP A 98 3.25 -3.28 -1.90
CA ASP A 98 2.85 -4.39 -1.03
C ASP A 98 3.84 -4.57 0.11
N ALA A 99 5.13 -4.57 -0.21
CA ALA A 99 6.16 -4.66 0.82
C ALA A 99 6.08 -3.45 1.75
N GLU A 100 5.91 -2.23 1.23
CA GLU A 100 5.78 -1.02 2.03
C GLU A 100 4.55 -1.06 2.95
N GLU A 101 3.38 -1.44 2.42
CA GLU A 101 2.15 -1.60 3.19
C GLU A 101 2.30 -2.66 4.27
N GLU A 102 2.90 -3.80 3.94
CA GLU A 102 3.17 -4.87 4.91
C GLU A 102 4.06 -4.39 6.05
N TRP A 103 5.05 -3.56 5.76
CA TRP A 103 5.90 -2.96 6.80
C TRP A 103 5.16 -1.95 7.66
N TRP A 104 4.33 -1.09 7.07
CA TRP A 104 3.50 -0.17 7.85
C TRP A 104 2.53 -0.92 8.76
N ALA A 105 1.87 -1.95 8.23
CA ALA A 105 0.93 -2.78 8.98
C ALA A 105 1.64 -3.62 10.04
N ASN A 106 2.54 -4.53 9.64
CA ASN A 106 3.12 -5.54 10.51
C ASN A 106 4.18 -4.97 11.45
N ASP A 107 5.07 -4.11 10.95
CA ASP A 107 6.22 -3.68 11.74
C ASP A 107 5.91 -2.45 12.58
N ILE A 108 5.14 -1.47 12.08
CA ILE A 108 4.94 -0.19 12.78
C ILE A 108 3.68 -0.15 13.64
N GLU A 109 2.52 -0.49 13.08
CA GLU A 109 1.24 -0.20 13.75
C GLU A 109 1.00 -1.07 14.99
N HIS A 110 1.45 -2.32 14.98
CA HIS A 110 1.18 -3.28 16.05
C HIS A 110 1.94 -3.01 17.35
N SER A 111 2.95 -2.14 17.35
CA SER A 111 3.75 -1.90 18.54
C SER A 111 4.04 -0.42 18.76
N CYS A 112 3.65 0.09 19.94
CA CYS A 112 4.06 1.43 20.38
C CYS A 112 5.60 1.58 20.36
N PHE A 113 6.35 0.49 20.54
CA PHE A 113 7.80 0.52 20.45
C PHE A 113 8.27 0.77 19.01
N SER A 114 7.65 0.13 18.03
CA SER A 114 7.98 0.37 16.62
C SER A 114 7.64 1.79 16.20
N VAL A 115 6.52 2.33 16.67
CA VAL A 115 6.19 3.76 16.47
C VAL A 115 7.23 4.66 17.15
N ALA A 116 7.62 4.36 18.39
CA ALA A 116 8.65 5.12 19.10
C ALA A 116 10.02 5.04 18.39
N TRP A 117 10.35 3.87 17.84
CA TRP A 117 11.55 3.64 17.07
C TRP A 117 11.53 4.39 15.74
N PHE A 118 10.39 4.41 15.05
CA PHE A 118 10.17 5.19 13.84
C PHE A 118 10.24 6.70 14.12
N LEU A 119 9.64 7.17 15.23
CA LEU A 119 9.77 8.54 15.72
C LEU A 119 11.22 8.88 15.97
N LEU A 120 11.95 8.00 16.68
CA LEU A 120 13.37 8.18 16.95
C LEU A 120 14.12 8.31 15.63
N GLN A 121 13.98 7.35 14.71
CA GLN A 121 14.63 7.37 13.39
C GLN A 121 14.39 8.67 12.61
N THR A 122 13.15 9.17 12.62
CA THR A 122 12.74 10.38 11.88
C THR A 122 12.94 11.68 12.67
N LEU A 123 13.40 11.62 13.92
CA LEU A 123 13.55 12.79 14.78
C LEU A 123 14.49 13.86 14.20
N PRO A 124 15.67 13.55 13.63
CA PRO A 124 16.57 14.55 13.08
C PRO A 124 15.94 15.31 11.89
N SER A 125 15.24 14.60 11.00
CA SER A 125 14.57 15.22 9.85
C SER A 125 13.36 16.06 10.29
N ARG A 126 12.60 15.60 11.29
CA ARG A 126 11.51 16.38 11.90
C ARG A 126 12.04 17.64 12.59
N LEU A 127 13.13 17.53 13.34
CA LEU A 127 13.73 18.65 14.06
C LEU A 127 14.27 19.70 13.10
N THR A 128 14.93 19.29 12.00
CA THR A 128 15.39 20.23 10.97
C THR A 128 14.23 20.93 10.25
N ARG A 129 13.10 20.24 10.00
CA ARG A 129 11.89 20.88 9.45
C ARG A 129 11.32 21.91 10.42
N VAL A 130 11.13 21.54 11.69
CA VAL A 130 10.63 22.47 12.73
C VAL A 130 11.56 23.67 12.88
N LEU A 131 12.87 23.46 12.93
CA LEU A 131 13.84 24.55 13.00
C LEU A 131 13.76 25.47 11.77
N ARG A 132 13.62 24.91 10.55
CA ARG A 132 13.43 25.72 9.34
C ARG A 132 12.13 26.53 9.40
N THR A 133 11.01 25.92 9.78
CA THR A 133 9.73 26.63 9.92
C THR A 133 9.81 27.74 10.96
N ILE A 134 10.52 27.53 12.08
CA ILE A 134 10.76 28.58 13.08
C ILE A 134 11.63 29.69 12.49
N LEU A 135 12.73 29.35 11.80
CA LEU A 135 13.62 30.30 11.15
C LEU A 135 12.91 31.13 10.08
N ASP A 136 12.03 30.51 9.29
CA ASP A 136 11.25 31.20 8.27
C ASP A 136 10.20 32.13 8.91
N ALA A 137 9.44 31.64 9.90
CA ALA A 137 8.42 32.43 10.59
C ALA A 137 8.99 33.63 11.36
N THR A 138 10.18 33.47 11.94
CA THR A 138 10.91 34.56 12.63
C THR A 138 11.54 35.54 11.64
N ARG A 139 12.04 35.06 10.50
CA ARG A 139 12.54 35.90 9.40
C ARG A 139 11.44 36.79 8.85
N ASP A 140 10.24 36.23 8.66
CA ASP A 140 9.06 36.99 8.22
C ASP A 140 8.66 38.07 9.24
N ARG A 141 8.85 37.80 10.53
CA ARG A 141 8.57 38.76 11.62
C ARG A 141 9.70 39.75 11.91
N ARG A 142 10.83 39.69 11.20
CA ARG A 142 12.03 40.53 11.42
C ARG A 142 12.52 40.55 12.88
N LEU A 143 12.35 39.46 13.62
CA LEU A 143 12.85 39.38 14.99
C LEU A 143 14.36 39.12 14.97
N SER A 144 15.12 39.93 15.69
CA SER A 144 16.56 39.72 15.87
C SER A 144 16.78 38.47 16.74
N PHE A 145 17.26 37.40 16.11
CA PHE A 145 17.61 36.18 16.82
C PHE A 145 18.73 36.45 17.82
N ARG A 146 18.41 36.36 19.11
CA ARG A 146 19.41 36.31 20.18
C ARG A 146 19.61 34.84 20.57
N PRO A 147 20.67 34.16 20.09
CA PRO A 147 20.88 32.72 20.33
C PRO A 147 21.01 32.35 21.81
N SER A 148 21.24 33.33 22.69
CA SER A 148 21.25 33.15 24.14
C SER A 148 19.93 32.66 24.73
N LEU A 149 18.80 32.82 24.03
CA LEU A 149 17.49 32.33 24.50
C LEU A 149 17.33 30.80 24.35
N PHE A 150 18.17 30.15 23.55
CA PHE A 150 18.15 28.70 23.35
C PHE A 150 19.16 27.96 24.23
N SER A 151 19.67 28.59 25.29
CA SER A 151 20.55 27.90 26.23
C SER A 151 19.75 26.81 26.96
N PRO A 152 20.10 25.51 26.81
CA PRO A 152 19.41 24.42 27.50
C PRO A 152 19.50 24.58 29.02
N TYR A 153 20.52 25.29 29.49
CA TYR A 153 20.71 25.61 30.89
C TYR A 153 19.62 26.51 31.46
N THR A 154 19.02 27.44 30.69
CA THR A 154 17.90 28.26 31.20
C THR A 154 16.61 27.48 31.42
N CYS A 155 16.38 26.41 30.66
CA CYS A 155 15.26 25.49 30.92
C CYS A 155 15.55 24.58 32.12
N LEU A 156 16.81 24.20 32.33
CA LEU A 156 17.20 23.32 33.44
C LEU A 156 17.40 24.09 34.77
N PHE A 157 17.83 25.35 34.75
CA PHE A 157 18.06 26.14 35.98
C PHE A 157 16.78 26.56 36.69
N SER A 158 15.61 26.50 36.05
CA SER A 158 14.31 26.63 36.74
C SER A 158 13.99 25.43 37.65
N LEU A 159 14.77 24.34 37.62
CA LEU A 159 14.59 23.17 38.48
C LEU A 159 15.29 23.26 39.84
N ASP A 160 16.29 24.14 40.01
CA ASP A 160 17.22 24.08 41.15
C ASP A 160 16.94 25.13 42.24
N ALA A 161 15.82 25.87 42.15
CA ALA A 161 15.43 26.79 43.22
C ALA A 161 14.89 26.00 44.43
N PRO A 162 15.40 26.22 45.65
CA PRO A 162 14.93 25.52 46.85
C PRO A 162 13.47 25.87 47.14
N PHE A 163 12.59 24.87 47.02
CA PHE A 163 11.14 25.04 47.05
C PHE A 163 10.57 25.30 48.47
N PRO A 164 9.77 26.35 48.69
CA PRO A 164 8.83 26.43 49.81
C PRO A 164 7.64 25.47 49.62
N ALA A 165 6.84 25.23 50.67
CA ALA A 165 5.83 24.16 50.82
C ALA A 165 4.70 24.02 49.75
N HIS A 166 4.73 24.78 48.66
CA HIS A 166 3.88 24.59 47.47
C HIS A 166 4.43 23.55 46.45
N ALA A 167 5.46 22.79 46.82
CA ALA A 167 6.22 21.86 45.97
C ALA A 167 5.41 20.67 45.37
N SER A 168 4.26 20.32 45.92
CA SER A 168 3.44 19.20 45.42
C SER A 168 2.70 19.52 44.13
N ILE A 169 2.33 20.79 43.90
CA ILE A 169 1.60 21.20 42.70
C ILE A 169 2.58 21.34 41.51
N THR A 170 3.77 21.90 41.73
CA THR A 170 4.78 22.09 40.68
C THR A 170 5.37 20.79 40.16
N THR A 171 5.55 19.79 41.04
CA THR A 171 6.03 18.45 40.65
C THR A 171 5.04 17.72 39.75
N ILE A 172 3.73 17.82 40.02
CA ILE A 172 2.68 17.27 39.15
C ILE A 172 2.72 17.94 37.77
N TYR A 173 2.79 19.27 37.70
CA TYR A 173 2.89 19.98 36.41
C TYR A 173 4.14 19.61 35.61
N MET A 174 5.29 19.42 36.26
CA MET A 174 6.51 18.98 35.56
C MET A 174 6.39 17.56 35.05
N VAL A 175 5.90 16.62 35.85
CA VAL A 175 5.70 15.23 35.39
C VAL A 175 4.70 15.21 34.24
N CYS A 176 3.57 15.93 34.34
CA CYS A 176 2.61 16.06 33.24
C CYS A 176 3.21 16.73 32.00
N SER A 177 4.09 17.73 32.17
CA SER A 177 4.78 18.43 31.07
C SER A 177 5.78 17.53 30.36
N ILE A 178 6.61 16.80 31.10
CA ILE A 178 7.55 15.82 30.55
C ILE A 178 6.79 14.69 29.86
N TRP A 179 5.71 14.20 30.47
CA TRP A 179 4.87 13.17 29.89
C TRP A 179 4.22 13.68 28.59
N SER A 180 3.66 14.89 28.58
CA SER A 180 3.12 15.50 27.36
C SER A 180 4.19 15.70 26.29
N ALA A 181 5.39 16.15 26.67
CA ALA A 181 6.51 16.36 25.74
C ALA A 181 7.00 15.06 25.08
N VAL A 182 6.85 13.91 25.75
CA VAL A 182 7.28 12.60 25.23
C VAL A 182 6.13 11.86 24.52
N PHE A 183 4.93 11.84 25.10
CA PHE A 183 3.80 11.09 24.57
C PHE A 183 3.07 11.82 23.45
N LEU A 184 3.06 13.15 23.42
CA LEU A 184 2.41 13.89 22.34
C LEU A 184 3.09 13.63 20.98
N PRO A 185 4.44 13.71 20.83
CA PRO A 185 5.10 13.33 19.59
C PRO A 185 4.82 11.88 19.19
N LEU A 186 4.81 10.95 20.16
CA LEU A 186 4.53 9.54 19.90
C LEU A 186 3.12 9.33 19.35
N HIS A 187 2.12 9.93 19.99
CA HIS A 187 0.73 9.85 19.55
C HIS A 187 0.55 10.50 18.17
N LEU A 188 1.16 11.66 17.92
CA LEU A 188 1.14 12.30 16.61
C LEU A 188 1.79 11.43 15.54
N THR A 189 2.91 10.78 15.84
CA THR A 189 3.52 9.84 14.89
C THR A 189 2.66 8.62 14.64
N GLN A 190 1.94 8.12 15.65
CA GLN A 190 1.03 7.00 15.47
C GLN A 190 -0.11 7.36 14.51
N GLU A 191 -0.71 8.54 14.69
CA GLU A 191 -1.78 9.03 13.82
C GLU A 191 -1.26 9.32 12.39
N GLU A 192 -0.05 9.85 12.25
CA GLU A 192 0.60 10.02 10.95
C GLU A 192 0.85 8.69 10.25
N CYS A 193 1.34 7.67 10.97
CA CYS A 193 1.55 6.33 10.41
C CYS A 193 0.21 5.72 9.93
N ARG A 194 -0.85 5.83 10.74
CA ARG A 194 -2.20 5.38 10.39
C ARG A 194 -2.75 6.12 9.18
N TYR A 195 -2.54 7.43 9.11
CA TYR A 195 -2.97 8.24 7.97
C TYR A 195 -2.25 7.82 6.69
N ASN A 196 -0.92 7.71 6.74
CA ASN A 196 -0.09 7.32 5.59
C ASN A 196 -0.43 5.91 5.09
N GLN A 197 -0.61 4.96 6.00
CA GLN A 197 -1.03 3.61 5.66
C GLN A 197 -2.40 3.59 4.99
N ARG A 198 -3.39 4.34 5.50
CA ARG A 198 -4.71 4.46 4.88
C ARG A 198 -4.60 5.07 3.49
N LYS A 199 -3.82 6.15 3.33
CA LYS A 199 -3.60 6.82 2.06
C LYS A 199 -3.01 5.88 1.00
N LEU A 200 -1.89 5.21 1.32
CA LEU A 200 -1.25 4.24 0.41
C LEU A 200 -2.21 3.12 0.00
N ARG A 201 -2.94 2.59 0.98
CA ARG A 201 -3.90 1.51 0.76
C ARG A 201 -5.06 1.96 -0.13
N ASP A 202 -5.56 3.18 0.06
CA ASP A 202 -6.69 3.70 -0.70
C ASP A 202 -6.28 4.07 -2.14
N GLU A 203 -5.09 4.65 -2.33
CA GLU A 203 -4.49 4.89 -3.67
C GLU A 203 -4.27 3.58 -4.43
N ARG A 204 -3.68 2.59 -3.75
CA ARG A 204 -3.49 1.25 -4.31
C ARG A 204 -4.82 0.60 -4.69
N ALA A 205 -5.80 0.68 -3.81
CA ALA A 205 -7.12 0.12 -4.07
C ALA A 205 -7.79 0.79 -5.26
N GLU A 206 -7.62 2.10 -5.43
CA GLU A 206 -8.11 2.78 -6.62
C GLU A 206 -7.43 2.25 -7.89
N GLN A 207 -6.10 2.09 -7.89
CA GLN A 207 -5.35 1.58 -9.04
C GLN A 207 -5.74 0.14 -9.39
N LEU A 208 -5.75 -0.76 -8.40
CA LEU A 208 -6.19 -2.15 -8.59
C LEU A 208 -7.64 -2.24 -9.07
N GLY A 209 -8.50 -1.38 -8.54
CA GLY A 209 -9.89 -1.25 -8.96
C GLY A 209 -10.04 -0.88 -10.43
N ARG A 210 -9.30 0.15 -10.86
CA ARG A 210 -9.29 0.59 -12.26
C ARG A 210 -8.76 -0.52 -13.18
N LEU A 211 -7.69 -1.21 -12.80
CA LEU A 211 -7.15 -2.34 -13.56
C LEU A 211 -8.16 -3.50 -13.66
N ALA A 212 -8.84 -3.82 -12.56
CA ALA A 212 -9.88 -4.85 -12.53
C ALA A 212 -11.06 -4.49 -13.46
N GLN A 213 -11.48 -3.23 -13.46
CA GLN A 213 -12.52 -2.74 -14.37
C GLN A 213 -12.07 -2.78 -15.83
N LEU A 214 -10.82 -2.41 -16.12
CA LEU A 214 -10.26 -2.53 -17.47
C LEU A 214 -10.26 -3.99 -17.94
N ARG A 215 -9.86 -4.92 -17.08
CA ARG A 215 -9.89 -6.35 -17.37
C ARG A 215 -11.31 -6.81 -17.70
N LEU A 216 -12.29 -6.47 -16.87
CA LEU A 216 -13.70 -6.79 -17.13
C LEU A 216 -14.17 -6.21 -18.47
N ALA A 217 -13.85 -4.95 -18.74
CA ALA A 217 -14.19 -4.31 -20.00
C ALA A 217 -13.55 -5.04 -21.20
N THR A 218 -12.29 -5.45 -21.11
CA THR A 218 -11.62 -6.23 -22.17
C THR A 218 -12.21 -7.63 -22.35
N LEU A 219 -12.67 -8.28 -21.28
CA LEU A 219 -13.31 -9.60 -21.36
C LEU A 219 -14.72 -9.53 -21.93
N SER A 220 -15.44 -8.43 -21.67
CA SER A 220 -16.75 -8.16 -22.27
C SER A 220 -16.66 -7.70 -23.73
N ALA A 221 -15.46 -7.30 -24.18
CA ALA A 221 -15.24 -6.65 -25.46
C ALA A 221 -14.93 -7.65 -26.59
N ASP A 222 -15.95 -8.41 -27.01
CA ASP A 222 -16.20 -8.58 -28.45
C ASP A 222 -16.66 -7.23 -29.09
N ALA A 223 -16.93 -6.21 -28.26
CA ALA A 223 -17.31 -4.86 -28.64
C ALA A 223 -16.11 -3.89 -28.66
N PHE A 224 -15.80 -3.40 -29.86
CA PHE A 224 -14.86 -2.36 -30.28
C PHE A 224 -14.03 -1.55 -29.22
N PRO A 225 -12.73 -1.33 -29.48
CA PRO A 225 -11.80 -0.58 -28.60
C PRO A 225 -12.15 0.91 -28.35
N GLY A 226 -13.15 1.47 -29.04
CA GLY A 226 -13.54 2.88 -28.92
C GLY A 226 -14.23 3.24 -27.59
N GLN A 227 -15.00 2.32 -26.98
CA GLN A 227 -15.70 2.58 -25.71
C GLN A 227 -14.75 2.53 -24.50
N LEU A 228 -13.69 1.71 -24.58
CA LEU A 228 -12.71 1.56 -23.49
C LEU A 228 -11.98 2.88 -23.20
N VAL A 229 -11.62 3.62 -24.25
CA VAL A 229 -10.91 4.91 -24.15
C VAL A 229 -11.79 5.98 -23.51
N ALA A 230 -13.09 6.02 -23.87
CA ALA A 230 -14.04 6.96 -23.29
C ALA A 230 -14.25 6.72 -21.78
N HIS A 231 -14.16 5.47 -21.32
CA HIS A 231 -14.34 5.15 -19.91
C HIS A 231 -13.11 5.49 -19.04
N ILE A 232 -11.90 5.42 -19.61
CA ILE A 232 -10.65 5.74 -18.90
C ILE A 232 -10.51 7.24 -18.64
N SER A 233 -10.96 8.08 -19.59
CA SER A 233 -10.59 9.49 -19.58
C SER A 233 -11.44 10.37 -18.65
N ASN A 234 -12.58 9.90 -18.13
CA ASN A 234 -13.59 10.70 -17.40
C ASN A 234 -14.02 12.02 -18.09
N GLU A 235 -13.53 12.31 -19.29
CA GLU A 235 -13.89 13.45 -20.11
C GLU A 235 -15.09 13.09 -21.00
N PRO A 236 -16.03 14.03 -21.23
CA PRO A 236 -17.13 13.81 -22.15
C PRO A 236 -16.57 13.47 -23.55
N PRO A 237 -17.26 12.62 -24.34
CA PRO A 237 -16.79 12.18 -25.64
C PRO A 237 -16.77 13.35 -26.63
N VAL A 238 -15.64 14.06 -26.70
CA VAL A 238 -15.37 15.02 -27.76
C VAL A 238 -14.92 14.22 -28.97
N ALA A 239 -15.66 14.32 -30.07
CA ALA A 239 -15.41 13.60 -31.33
C ALA A 239 -14.17 14.14 -32.08
N GLN A 240 -13.00 14.10 -31.46
CA GLN A 240 -11.73 14.51 -32.05
C GLN A 240 -10.74 13.35 -32.05
N ASN A 241 -10.00 13.22 -33.16
CA ASN A 241 -8.92 12.27 -33.44
C ASN A 241 -8.38 11.54 -32.19
N ASN A 242 -9.00 10.40 -31.85
CA ASN A 242 -8.72 9.61 -30.65
C ASN A 242 -7.23 9.22 -30.52
N LEU A 243 -6.51 9.17 -31.62
CA LEU A 243 -5.08 8.85 -31.64
C LEU A 243 -4.22 9.97 -31.01
N GLY A 244 -4.57 11.24 -31.24
CA GLY A 244 -3.85 12.39 -30.67
C GLY A 244 -4.00 12.47 -29.15
N HIS A 245 -5.19 12.15 -28.63
CA HIS A 245 -5.45 12.14 -27.18
C HIS A 245 -4.70 11.01 -26.48
N VAL A 246 -4.70 9.81 -27.05
CA VAL A 246 -3.91 8.67 -26.53
C VAL A 246 -2.42 8.99 -26.55
N GLN A 247 -1.93 9.66 -27.61
CA GLN A 247 -0.54 10.08 -27.70
C GLN A 247 -0.19 11.08 -26.61
N HIS A 248 -1.00 12.14 -26.44
CA HIS A 248 -0.80 13.16 -25.39
C HIS A 248 -0.87 12.55 -23.98
N ILE A 249 -1.81 11.64 -23.73
CA ILE A 249 -1.90 10.91 -22.46
C ILE A 249 -0.61 10.12 -22.21
N SER A 250 -0.11 9.40 -23.22
CA SER A 250 1.06 8.54 -23.07
C SER A 250 2.38 9.31 -22.92
N SER A 251 2.58 10.40 -23.67
CA SER A 251 3.88 11.07 -23.74
C SER A 251 4.03 12.24 -22.78
N VAL A 252 2.92 12.89 -22.41
CA VAL A 252 2.94 14.08 -21.55
C VAL A 252 2.34 13.81 -20.18
N LEU A 253 1.10 13.30 -20.13
CA LEU A 253 0.40 13.11 -18.85
C LEU A 253 1.00 11.99 -18.01
N LEU A 254 1.31 10.84 -18.62
CA LEU A 254 1.84 9.69 -17.88
C LEU A 254 3.19 9.97 -17.20
N PRO A 255 4.22 10.49 -17.90
CA PRO A 255 5.51 10.78 -17.25
C PRO A 255 5.39 11.83 -16.14
N ASN A 256 4.60 12.89 -16.36
CA ASN A 256 4.34 13.91 -15.35
C ASN A 256 3.63 13.32 -14.12
N HIS A 257 2.60 12.50 -14.34
CA HIS A 257 1.91 11.81 -13.26
C HIS A 257 2.82 10.82 -12.53
N VAL A 258 3.69 10.10 -13.25
CA VAL A 258 4.68 9.18 -12.65
C VAL A 258 5.69 9.94 -11.79
N ALA A 259 6.17 11.11 -12.24
CA ALA A 259 7.10 11.95 -11.50
C ALA A 259 6.44 12.56 -10.26
N GLU A 260 5.24 13.12 -10.39
CA GLU A 260 4.49 13.69 -9.27
C GLU A 260 4.11 12.62 -8.23
N HIS A 261 3.56 11.49 -8.71
CA HIS A 261 3.25 10.34 -7.87
C HIS A 261 4.50 9.72 -7.24
N GLY A 262 5.63 9.72 -7.95
CA GLY A 262 6.93 9.32 -7.43
C GLY A 262 7.39 10.22 -6.27
N ALA A 263 7.26 11.54 -6.42
CA ALA A 263 7.58 12.49 -5.36
C ALA A 263 6.65 12.36 -4.14
N GLN A 264 5.35 12.09 -4.36
CA GLN A 264 4.40 11.81 -3.28
C GLN A 264 4.71 10.49 -2.56
N ILE A 265 4.96 9.41 -3.29
CA ILE A 265 5.35 8.11 -2.71
C ILE A 265 6.67 8.24 -1.96
N GLN A 266 7.64 9.00 -2.45
CA GLN A 266 8.92 9.20 -1.74
C GLN A 266 8.73 9.78 -0.33
N GLN A 267 7.66 10.53 -0.06
CA GLN A 267 7.32 10.99 1.29
C GLN A 267 6.76 9.88 2.18
N LEU A 268 6.16 8.87 1.57
CA LEU A 268 5.53 7.72 2.22
C LEU A 268 6.47 6.50 2.30
N ARG A 269 7.61 6.54 1.60
CA ARG A 269 8.63 5.50 1.62
C ARG A 269 9.29 5.38 2.98
N ARG A 270 9.78 4.16 3.25
CA ARG A 270 10.58 3.86 4.44
C ARG A 270 11.80 4.80 4.51
N PRO A 271 12.23 5.20 5.72
CA PRO A 271 13.44 5.98 5.87
C PRO A 271 14.62 5.25 5.22
N SER A 272 15.49 6.00 4.55
CA SER A 272 16.66 5.42 3.90
C SER A 272 17.54 4.67 4.93
N TRP A 273 18.26 3.65 4.46
CA TRP A 273 19.14 2.82 5.31
C TRP A 273 20.02 3.61 6.31
N PRO A 274 20.68 4.73 5.96
CA PRO A 274 21.46 5.50 6.95
C PRO A 274 20.59 6.07 8.08
N VAL A 275 19.34 6.46 7.80
CA VAL A 275 18.37 6.91 8.81
C VAL A 275 17.98 5.75 9.73
N LEU A 276 17.92 4.53 9.20
CA LEU A 276 17.63 3.34 9.99
C LEU A 276 18.80 2.92 10.91
N LEU A 277 20.03 3.28 10.56
CA LEU A 277 21.24 2.80 11.23
C LEU A 277 21.68 3.68 12.40
N TRP A 278 21.45 4.99 12.35
CA TRP A 278 21.96 5.90 13.37
C TRP A 278 21.48 5.57 14.79
N PRO A 279 20.21 5.16 15.05
CA PRO A 279 19.80 4.84 16.40
C PRO A 279 20.52 3.60 16.89
N LYS A 280 20.81 2.64 15.99
CA LYS A 280 21.62 1.47 16.32
C LYS A 280 23.02 1.86 16.73
N LEU A 281 23.68 2.76 15.99
CA LEU A 281 25.04 3.24 16.34
C LEU A 281 25.08 4.01 17.66
N LEU A 282 24.08 4.87 17.91
CA LEU A 282 23.99 5.66 19.14
C LEU A 282 23.70 4.76 20.33
N LEU A 283 22.85 3.78 20.12
CA LEU A 283 22.56 2.81 21.12
C LEU A 283 23.83 1.95 21.33
N ASP A 284 24.32 1.16 20.37
CA ASP A 284 25.20 -0.03 20.55
C ASP A 284 26.31 0.03 21.62
N ARG A 285 26.81 1.22 21.97
CA ARG A 285 27.71 1.47 23.11
C ARG A 285 27.22 1.09 24.52
N HIS A 286 25.91 1.01 24.82
CA HIS A 286 25.45 0.75 26.22
C HIS A 286 25.06 -0.72 26.56
N PRO A 287 25.62 -1.36 27.61
CA PRO A 287 25.42 -2.79 27.92
C PRO A 287 24.06 -3.16 28.57
N SER A 288 23.29 -2.21 29.09
CA SER A 288 21.97 -2.42 29.73
C SER A 288 20.84 -2.82 28.74
N ARG A 289 21.18 -3.14 27.49
CA ARG A 289 20.25 -3.35 26.37
C ARG A 289 19.49 -4.64 26.31
N LYS A 290 20.12 -5.75 26.74
CA LYS A 290 19.53 -7.07 26.50
C LYS A 290 18.22 -7.23 27.28
N LEU A 291 18.08 -6.52 28.40
CA LEU A 291 16.89 -6.56 29.25
C LEU A 291 15.74 -5.73 28.66
N CYS A 292 15.98 -4.49 28.23
CA CYS A 292 14.92 -3.67 27.62
C CYS A 292 14.45 -4.26 26.29
N ILE A 293 15.34 -4.79 25.45
CA ILE A 293 14.95 -5.44 24.19
C ILE A 293 14.17 -6.74 24.47
N ALA A 294 14.51 -7.51 25.50
CA ALA A 294 13.78 -8.74 25.85
C ALA A 294 12.40 -8.47 26.48
N ILE A 295 12.28 -7.44 27.33
CA ILE A 295 11.01 -7.03 27.94
C ILE A 295 10.08 -6.39 26.89
N LEU A 296 10.64 -5.65 25.91
CA LEU A 296 9.87 -5.00 24.85
C LEU A 296 9.59 -5.90 23.64
N ALA A 297 10.37 -6.97 23.42
CA ALA A 297 10.11 -7.97 22.38
C ALA A 297 9.09 -9.04 22.82
N TRP A 298 8.57 -8.99 24.04
CA TRP A 298 7.47 -9.83 24.49
C TRP A 298 6.15 -9.31 23.91
N GLN A 299 5.95 -9.53 22.62
CA GLN A 299 4.69 -9.24 21.94
C GLN A 299 3.86 -10.52 21.85
N PRO A 300 2.58 -10.52 22.30
CA PRO A 300 1.82 -11.74 22.47
C PRO A 300 1.39 -12.30 21.11
N GLN A 301 1.77 -13.56 20.87
CA GLN A 301 1.42 -14.40 19.72
C GLN A 301 -0.10 -14.55 19.47
N GLN A 302 -0.93 -14.03 20.39
CA GLN A 302 -2.39 -13.93 20.26
C GLN A 302 -2.82 -13.03 19.09
N GLU A 303 -1.99 -12.10 18.61
CA GLU A 303 -2.39 -11.05 17.66
C GLU A 303 -2.74 -11.55 16.25
N ILE A 304 -2.18 -12.69 15.81
CA ILE A 304 -2.42 -13.25 14.46
C ILE A 304 -3.88 -13.70 14.28
N ARG A 305 -4.54 -14.19 15.34
CA ARG A 305 -5.95 -14.63 15.24
C ARG A 305 -6.91 -13.48 14.93
N TRP A 306 -6.54 -12.24 15.27
CA TRP A 306 -7.43 -11.08 15.18
C TRP A 306 -7.51 -10.46 13.79
N THR A 307 -6.54 -10.73 12.92
CA THR A 307 -6.41 -10.01 11.65
C THR A 307 -7.42 -10.51 10.61
N HIS A 308 -7.73 -11.81 10.60
CA HIS A 308 -8.60 -12.42 9.59
C HIS A 308 -10.08 -12.12 9.84
N GLN A 309 -10.54 -12.22 11.09
CA GLN A 309 -11.89 -11.79 11.49
C GLN A 309 -12.13 -10.32 11.12
N LYS A 310 -11.18 -9.43 11.47
CA LYS A 310 -11.25 -8.01 11.10
C LYS A 310 -11.28 -7.80 9.59
N THR A 311 -10.65 -8.67 8.81
CA THR A 311 -10.67 -8.60 7.35
C THR A 311 -12.05 -8.93 6.80
N VAL A 312 -12.71 -9.99 7.29
CA VAL A 312 -14.10 -10.32 6.90
C VAL A 312 -15.08 -9.22 7.33
N GLN A 313 -15.01 -8.73 8.57
CA GLN A 313 -15.82 -7.59 9.03
C GLN A 313 -15.61 -6.34 8.17
N ARG A 314 -14.38 -6.14 7.71
CA ARG A 314 -14.05 -5.00 6.86
C ARG A 314 -14.64 -5.16 5.47
N ILE A 315 -14.60 -6.35 4.87
CA ILE A 315 -15.26 -6.64 3.60
C ILE A 315 -16.77 -6.38 3.73
N GLU A 316 -17.38 -6.90 4.79
CA GLU A 316 -18.80 -6.67 5.10
C GLU A 316 -19.11 -5.17 5.17
N ARG A 317 -18.36 -4.40 5.98
CA ARG A 317 -18.55 -2.96 6.11
C ARG A 317 -18.36 -2.22 4.79
N LEU A 318 -17.36 -2.61 3.99
CA LEU A 318 -17.12 -2.02 2.67
C LEU A 318 -18.33 -2.26 1.76
N LEU A 319 -18.80 -3.51 1.68
CA LEU A 319 -19.96 -3.88 0.90
C LEU A 319 -21.24 -3.24 1.42
N VAL A 320 -21.42 -3.01 2.72
CA VAL A 320 -22.62 -2.34 3.27
C VAL A 320 -22.57 -0.82 3.06
N SER A 321 -21.41 -0.19 3.25
CA SER A 321 -21.25 1.27 3.21
C SER A 321 -21.36 1.89 1.82
N GLN A 322 -21.29 1.09 0.76
CA GLN A 322 -21.36 1.62 -0.59
C GLN A 322 -22.73 2.24 -0.90
N PRO A 323 -22.78 3.49 -1.39
CA PRO A 323 -24.02 4.09 -1.84
C PRO A 323 -24.53 3.35 -3.08
N ARG A 324 -25.84 3.08 -3.13
CA ARG A 324 -26.49 2.58 -4.35
C ARG A 324 -26.52 3.71 -5.37
N VAL A 325 -25.75 3.57 -6.45
CA VAL A 325 -25.80 4.51 -7.57
C VAL A 325 -27.15 4.29 -8.28
N ALA A 326 -27.97 5.33 -8.36
CA ALA A 326 -29.36 5.26 -8.84
C ALA A 326 -29.53 4.97 -10.34
N HIS A 327 -28.46 4.60 -11.05
CA HIS A 327 -28.50 4.31 -12.49
C HIS A 327 -28.73 2.81 -12.72
N PRO A 328 -29.94 2.40 -13.15
CA PRO A 328 -30.35 0.98 -13.21
C PRO A 328 -29.62 0.15 -14.27
N ALA A 329 -28.89 0.78 -15.18
CA ALA A 329 -28.15 0.08 -16.25
C ALA A 329 -26.69 -0.27 -15.88
N ILE A 330 -26.13 0.34 -14.83
CA ILE A 330 -24.73 0.13 -14.36
C ILE A 330 -24.71 -0.19 -12.84
N SER A 331 -25.88 -0.35 -12.22
CA SER A 331 -26.05 -0.39 -10.76
C SER A 331 -25.33 -1.52 -10.03
N ASN A 332 -24.80 -2.51 -10.77
CA ASN A 332 -24.20 -3.69 -10.17
C ASN A 332 -22.66 -3.59 -10.05
N SER A 333 -22.03 -2.60 -10.70
CA SER A 333 -20.57 -2.45 -10.63
C SER A 333 -20.14 -1.69 -9.38
N LEU A 334 -19.34 -2.33 -8.53
CA LEU A 334 -18.68 -1.69 -7.40
C LEU A 334 -17.77 -0.54 -7.89
N SER A 335 -17.64 0.52 -7.09
CA SER A 335 -16.67 1.60 -7.40
C SER A 335 -15.26 1.03 -7.48
N ALA A 336 -14.40 1.59 -8.35
CA ALA A 336 -13.04 1.12 -8.56
C ALA A 336 -12.30 0.96 -7.22
N GLN A 337 -12.30 2.01 -6.40
CA GLN A 337 -11.68 1.98 -5.08
C GLN A 337 -12.19 0.83 -4.20
N THR A 338 -13.49 0.53 -4.20
CA THR A 338 -14.01 -0.56 -3.37
C THR A 338 -13.65 -1.93 -3.96
N THR A 339 -13.67 -2.08 -5.29
CA THR A 339 -13.21 -3.29 -5.96
C THR A 339 -11.76 -3.58 -5.58
N GLY A 340 -10.87 -2.59 -5.62
CA GLY A 340 -9.50 -2.81 -5.20
C GLY A 340 -9.35 -3.04 -3.69
N LEU A 341 -10.12 -2.36 -2.84
CA LEU A 341 -10.13 -2.62 -1.38
C LEU A 341 -10.60 -4.05 -1.08
N LEU A 342 -11.59 -4.54 -1.82
CA LEU A 342 -12.07 -5.91 -1.75
C LEU A 342 -10.95 -6.86 -2.18
N LEU A 343 -10.34 -6.67 -3.36
CA LEU A 343 -9.25 -7.51 -3.85
C LEU A 343 -8.06 -7.58 -2.88
N ILE A 344 -7.67 -6.46 -2.28
CA ILE A 344 -6.61 -6.44 -1.24
C ILE A 344 -7.03 -7.27 -0.03
N SER A 345 -8.28 -7.13 0.41
CA SER A 345 -8.80 -7.86 1.58
C SER A 345 -8.89 -9.37 1.31
N VAL A 346 -9.37 -9.75 0.12
CA VAL A 346 -9.51 -11.14 -0.30
C VAL A 346 -8.15 -11.81 -0.51
N LYS A 347 -7.16 -11.09 -1.08
CA LYS A 347 -5.76 -11.53 -1.14
C LYS A 347 -5.20 -11.89 0.24
N ARG A 348 -5.52 -11.10 1.28
CA ARG A 348 -5.11 -11.38 2.67
C ARG A 348 -5.79 -12.62 3.24
N LEU A 349 -7.08 -12.81 2.95
CA LEU A 349 -7.82 -14.02 3.37
C LEU A 349 -7.25 -15.27 2.70
N ARG A 350 -6.90 -15.20 1.41
CA ARG A 350 -6.22 -16.29 0.72
C ARG A 350 -4.86 -16.61 1.35
N ALA A 351 -4.00 -15.61 1.51
CA ALA A 351 -2.67 -15.81 2.09
C ALA A 351 -2.74 -16.44 3.49
N TYR A 352 -3.75 -16.06 4.27
CA TYR A 352 -4.08 -16.72 5.54
C TYR A 352 -4.44 -18.19 5.35
N ALA A 353 -5.41 -18.48 4.50
CA ALA A 353 -5.87 -19.84 4.26
C ALA A 353 -4.71 -20.76 3.83
N GLU A 354 -3.82 -20.25 2.98
CA GLU A 354 -2.69 -21.02 2.46
C GLU A 354 -1.58 -21.27 3.50
N SER A 355 -1.33 -20.29 4.37
CA SER A 355 -0.25 -20.32 5.35
C SER A 355 -0.64 -20.94 6.69
N SER A 356 -1.89 -20.77 7.09
CA SER A 356 -2.36 -21.06 8.44
C SER A 356 -3.29 -22.26 8.52
N LEU A 357 -3.93 -22.65 7.42
CA LEU A 357 -4.79 -23.83 7.39
C LEU A 357 -4.05 -25.04 6.82
N PRO A 358 -4.29 -26.26 7.36
CA PRO A 358 -3.63 -27.47 6.86
C PRO A 358 -3.89 -27.69 5.37
N ALA A 359 -2.84 -27.92 4.59
CA ALA A 359 -2.95 -28.24 3.17
C ALA A 359 -3.76 -29.53 2.96
N GLY A 360 -4.69 -29.53 1.99
CA GLY A 360 -5.57 -30.66 1.70
C GLY A 360 -6.66 -30.91 2.75
N SER A 361 -6.87 -29.99 3.69
CA SER A 361 -8.03 -30.06 4.58
C SER A 361 -9.28 -29.50 3.91
N LEU A 362 -10.42 -30.15 4.12
CA LEU A 362 -11.74 -29.66 3.67
C LEU A 362 -12.02 -28.24 4.18
N LEU A 363 -11.50 -27.90 5.38
CA LEU A 363 -11.59 -26.58 5.96
C LEU A 363 -10.87 -25.54 5.07
N ARG A 364 -9.63 -25.83 4.66
CA ARG A 364 -8.88 -24.93 3.77
C ARG A 364 -9.54 -24.83 2.40
N GLU A 365 -10.00 -25.94 1.83
CA GLU A 365 -10.60 -25.98 0.50
C GLU A 365 -11.93 -25.20 0.47
N GLY A 366 -12.85 -25.47 1.40
CA GLY A 366 -14.12 -24.74 1.49
C GLY A 366 -13.93 -23.26 1.82
N PHE A 367 -12.95 -22.91 2.65
CA PHE A 367 -12.62 -21.51 2.90
C PHE A 367 -12.05 -20.82 1.65
N LEU A 368 -11.22 -21.52 0.87
CA LEU A 368 -10.67 -21.00 -0.38
C LEU A 368 -11.73 -20.87 -1.48
N GLU A 369 -12.73 -21.75 -1.50
CA GLU A 369 -13.90 -21.65 -2.38
C GLU A 369 -14.68 -20.35 -2.12
N ASP A 370 -15.04 -20.08 -0.86
CA ASP A 370 -15.67 -18.82 -0.47
C ASP A 370 -14.82 -17.59 -0.83
N VAL A 371 -13.50 -17.70 -0.67
CA VAL A 371 -12.57 -16.65 -1.06
C VAL A 371 -12.57 -16.43 -2.58
N VAL A 372 -12.59 -17.50 -3.39
CA VAL A 372 -12.68 -17.42 -4.86
C VAL A 372 -13.99 -16.76 -5.28
N ASP A 373 -15.11 -17.10 -4.65
CA ASP A 373 -16.40 -16.46 -4.90
C ASP A 373 -16.35 -14.95 -4.67
N LEU A 374 -15.66 -14.49 -3.61
CA LEU A 374 -15.46 -13.06 -3.36
C LEU A 374 -14.55 -12.37 -4.39
N GLU A 375 -13.63 -13.11 -5.02
CA GLU A 375 -12.74 -12.58 -6.06
C GLU A 375 -13.42 -12.39 -7.40
N ASP A 376 -14.50 -13.12 -7.68
CA ASP A 376 -15.21 -12.97 -8.93
C ASP A 376 -15.70 -11.51 -9.08
N LEU A 377 -15.19 -10.84 -10.10
CA LEU A 377 -15.50 -9.44 -10.39
C LEU A 377 -16.88 -9.29 -11.04
N GLY A 378 -17.42 -10.36 -11.65
CA GLY A 378 -18.76 -10.38 -12.23
C GLY A 378 -19.87 -10.57 -11.20
N MET A 379 -19.54 -11.08 -10.01
CA MET A 379 -20.52 -11.33 -8.95
C MET A 379 -21.10 -10.02 -8.39
N PRO A 380 -22.44 -9.85 -8.35
CA PRO A 380 -23.07 -8.65 -7.84
C PRO A 380 -22.84 -8.49 -6.33
N ARG A 381 -22.98 -7.25 -5.86
CA ARG A 381 -22.77 -6.86 -4.46
C ARG A 381 -23.58 -7.72 -3.48
N GLU A 382 -24.85 -7.97 -3.78
CA GLU A 382 -25.75 -8.74 -2.94
C GLU A 382 -25.29 -10.20 -2.78
N GLU A 383 -24.83 -10.83 -3.86
CA GLU A 383 -24.28 -12.19 -3.81
C GLU A 383 -22.99 -12.24 -3.00
N LYS A 384 -22.11 -11.23 -3.15
CA LYS A 384 -20.90 -11.12 -2.30
C LYS A 384 -21.24 -10.99 -0.82
N LEU A 385 -22.31 -10.28 -0.47
CA LEU A 385 -22.77 -10.19 0.92
C LEU A 385 -23.26 -11.55 1.45
N LEU A 386 -23.96 -12.33 0.63
CA LEU A 386 -24.38 -13.70 0.99
C LEU A 386 -23.17 -14.61 1.20
N VAL A 387 -22.12 -14.48 0.40
CA VAL A 387 -20.85 -15.22 0.59
C VAL A 387 -20.22 -14.83 1.93
N VAL A 388 -20.14 -13.54 2.26
CA VAL A 388 -19.62 -13.08 3.56
C VAL A 388 -20.47 -13.63 4.73
N GLU A 389 -21.79 -13.63 4.60
CA GLU A 389 -22.70 -14.20 5.60
C GLU A 389 -22.50 -15.72 5.76
N ARG A 390 -22.31 -16.44 4.65
CA ARG A 390 -21.96 -17.86 4.64
C ARG A 390 -20.61 -18.10 5.32
N MET A 391 -19.61 -17.26 5.06
CA MET A 391 -18.30 -17.34 5.71
C MET A 391 -18.42 -17.16 7.23
N TRP A 392 -19.22 -16.19 7.69
CA TRP A 392 -19.47 -15.98 9.13
C TRP A 392 -20.07 -17.22 9.80
N ARG A 393 -21.08 -17.81 9.17
CA ARG A 393 -21.75 -19.00 9.70
C ARG A 393 -20.85 -20.24 9.69
N SER A 394 -20.15 -20.47 8.59
CA SER A 394 -19.39 -21.71 8.35
C SER A 394 -18.04 -21.71 9.07
N TRP A 395 -17.36 -20.55 9.10
CA TRP A 395 -15.99 -20.46 9.61
C TRP A 395 -15.91 -19.77 10.97
N GLY A 396 -16.91 -18.99 11.37
CA GLY A 396 -16.87 -18.22 12.62
C GLY A 396 -16.71 -19.08 13.87
N GLY A 397 -17.37 -20.24 13.91
CA GLY A 397 -17.19 -21.22 14.99
C GLY A 397 -15.85 -21.94 14.90
N VAL A 398 -15.50 -22.43 13.70
CA VAL A 398 -14.32 -23.27 13.46
C VAL A 398 -13.01 -22.51 13.68
N LEU A 399 -12.95 -21.25 13.26
CA LEU A 399 -11.78 -20.38 13.41
C LEU A 399 -11.80 -19.57 14.72
N GLY A 400 -12.85 -19.74 15.54
CA GLY A 400 -12.99 -19.09 16.84
C GLY A 400 -13.35 -17.60 16.79
N TRP A 401 -13.84 -17.09 15.66
CA TRP A 401 -14.27 -15.69 15.52
C TRP A 401 -15.43 -15.32 16.47
N ASN A 402 -16.30 -16.28 16.81
CA ASN A 402 -17.46 -16.06 17.67
C ASN A 402 -17.11 -15.93 19.16
N SER A 403 -15.96 -16.46 19.60
CA SER A 403 -15.55 -16.44 21.01
C SER A 403 -15.25 -15.02 21.55
N ILE A 404 -15.12 -14.06 20.65
CA ILE A 404 -14.61 -12.72 20.91
C ILE A 404 -15.72 -11.70 21.16
N THR A 405 -16.92 -11.92 20.61
CA THR A 405 -18.02 -10.94 20.69
C THR A 405 -18.68 -10.88 22.07
N GLY A 406 -18.08 -11.47 23.10
CA GLY A 406 -18.53 -11.32 24.49
C GLY A 406 -19.72 -12.19 24.87
N GLU A 407 -20.24 -13.02 23.97
CA GLU A 407 -21.07 -14.18 24.32
C GLU A 407 -20.20 -15.32 24.88
N ALA A 408 -19.37 -14.98 25.86
CA ALA A 408 -18.76 -15.98 26.72
C ALA A 408 -19.87 -16.55 27.62
N ALA A 409 -20.47 -17.63 27.15
CA ALA A 409 -20.91 -18.76 27.97
C ALA A 409 -21.68 -18.41 29.26
N SER A 410 -22.90 -17.90 29.13
CA SER A 410 -23.89 -17.90 30.21
C SER A 410 -24.72 -19.20 30.28
N GLY A 411 -24.26 -20.30 29.68
CA GLY A 411 -24.98 -21.57 29.77
C GLY A 411 -24.17 -22.77 29.34
N ILE A 412 -23.44 -23.37 30.28
CA ILE A 412 -23.48 -24.80 30.63
C ILE A 412 -23.43 -24.88 32.15
#